data_AF-H3AMR6-F1
#
_entry.id   AF-H3AMR6-F1
#
_cell.length_a   1.000
_cell.length_b   1.000
_cell.length_c   1.000
_cell.angle_alpha   90.00
_cell.angle_beta   90.00
_cell.angle_gamma   90.00
#
_symmetry.space_group_name_H-M   'P 1'
#
loop_
_entity.id
_entity.type
_entity.pdbx_description
1 polymer ?
#
loop_
_entity_poly.entity_id
_entity_poly.type
_entity_poly.pdbx_seq_one_letter_code
_entity_poly.pdbx_strand_id
1 'polypeptide(L)'
;PSPRPLVAVMVTPLTDSERRKQISVRGIAGLGDVAEIRKTFNRHLHFTLVKDRNVATPRDYYFALAHTVRDHLVGRWIRTQQHYYEKDPKRVLYIGIHFSVTRAFENSLVHKNKQLQRSCKKAKEQLGLDLEELEEIEEDAGLGNGGLGRLAACFLDSLASLGLAAYGYGIRYEFGIFNQKIINGWQVEEADDWLRYGNPWEKARPEYMLPIHFYGQVEHTQEGAKWLDTQKIFFPVV
;
A
#
# COMPACT_ATOMS: atom_id res chain seq x y z
N PRO A 1 40.12 -51.10 -3.12
CA PRO A 1 39.04 -50.10 -2.95
C PRO A 1 39.63 -48.78 -2.43
N SER A 2 40.02 -47.90 -3.35
CA SER A 2 40.50 -46.54 -3.02
C SER A 2 39.32 -45.64 -2.63
N PRO A 3 39.46 -44.77 -1.61
CA PRO A 3 38.42 -43.82 -1.25
C PRO A 3 38.40 -42.67 -2.26
N ARG A 4 37.21 -42.31 -2.75
CA ARG A 4 37.00 -41.13 -3.62
C ARG A 4 37.26 -39.84 -2.82
N PRO A 5 37.93 -38.83 -3.39
CA PRO A 5 38.10 -37.56 -2.73
C PRO A 5 36.76 -36.79 -2.70
N LEU A 6 36.46 -36.21 -1.54
CA LEU A 6 35.36 -35.26 -1.33
C LEU A 6 35.62 -34.02 -2.19
N VAL A 7 34.80 -33.81 -3.22
CA VAL A 7 34.78 -32.56 -3.98
C VAL A 7 34.26 -31.47 -3.05
N ALA A 8 35.14 -30.59 -2.60
CA ALA A 8 34.76 -29.35 -1.95
C ALA A 8 33.90 -28.56 -2.94
N VAL A 9 32.62 -28.38 -2.62
CA VAL A 9 31.74 -27.46 -3.35
C VAL A 9 32.29 -26.06 -3.10
N MET A 10 33.08 -25.55 -4.05
CA MET A 10 33.49 -24.16 -4.06
C MET A 10 32.23 -23.31 -4.19
N VAL A 11 31.83 -22.67 -3.09
CA VAL A 11 30.80 -21.64 -3.11
C VAL A 11 31.36 -20.48 -3.93
N THR A 12 30.84 -20.31 -5.14
CA THR A 12 31.17 -19.16 -5.99
C THR A 12 30.88 -17.87 -5.22
N PRO A 13 31.82 -16.91 -5.16
CA PRO A 13 31.58 -15.65 -4.48
C PRO A 13 30.45 -14.92 -5.20
N LEU A 14 29.37 -14.65 -4.46
CA LEU A 14 28.19 -13.93 -4.95
C LEU A 14 28.62 -12.60 -5.54
N THR A 15 28.15 -12.32 -6.77
CA THR A 15 28.31 -11.03 -7.43
C THR A 15 27.68 -9.91 -6.59
N ASP A 16 28.14 -8.67 -6.74
CA ASP A 16 27.57 -7.54 -5.98
C ASP A 16 26.06 -7.36 -6.23
N SER A 17 25.57 -7.77 -7.40
CA SER A 17 24.14 -7.86 -7.72
C SER A 17 23.40 -8.87 -6.85
N GLU A 18 23.98 -10.06 -6.64
CA GLU A 18 23.40 -11.12 -5.80
C GLU A 18 23.49 -10.78 -4.31
N ARG A 19 24.55 -10.10 -3.88
CA ARG A 19 24.67 -9.56 -2.52
C ARG A 19 23.59 -8.52 -2.23
N ARG A 20 23.30 -7.62 -3.18
CA ARG A 20 22.21 -6.64 -3.06
C ARG A 20 20.83 -7.30 -3.00
N LYS A 21 20.60 -8.40 -3.72
CA LYS A 21 19.36 -9.19 -3.63
C LYS A 21 19.15 -9.86 -2.26
N GLN A 22 20.22 -10.10 -1.49
CA GLN A 22 20.15 -10.73 -0.17
C GLN A 22 19.69 -9.81 0.97
N ILE A 23 19.68 -8.48 0.78
CA ILE A 23 19.31 -7.49 1.81
C ILE A 23 17.79 -7.52 2.11
N SER A 24 16.99 -8.13 1.23
CA SER A 24 15.55 -8.28 1.44
C SER A 24 15.28 -9.09 2.71
N VAL A 25 14.43 -8.56 3.61
CA VAL A 25 14.02 -9.22 4.85
C VAL A 25 13.44 -10.61 4.52
N ARG A 26 14.27 -11.66 4.66
CA ARG A 26 13.91 -13.05 4.33
C ARG A 26 12.96 -13.67 5.35
N GLY A 27 12.94 -13.16 6.58
CA GLY A 27 11.94 -13.52 7.58
C GLY A 27 10.58 -12.93 7.22
N ILE A 28 9.50 -13.71 7.32
CA ILE A 28 8.19 -13.10 7.50
C ILE A 28 8.30 -12.39 8.86
N ALA A 29 8.25 -11.06 8.91
CA ALA A 29 8.28 -10.31 10.17
C ALA A 29 7.30 -10.98 11.13
N GLY A 30 7.82 -11.50 12.24
CA GLY A 30 7.19 -12.53 13.07
C GLY A 30 5.70 -12.27 13.25
N LEU A 31 4.89 -13.06 12.53
CA LEU A 31 3.45 -12.88 12.54
C LEU A 31 2.92 -13.33 13.89
N GLY A 32 2.58 -12.34 14.71
CA GLY A 32 1.82 -12.55 15.93
C GLY A 32 2.62 -12.68 17.22
N ASP A 33 3.89 -12.25 17.25
CA ASP A 33 4.53 -11.97 18.53
C ASP A 33 4.13 -10.57 19.00
N VAL A 34 3.39 -10.54 20.10
CA VAL A 34 2.95 -9.33 20.80
C VAL A 34 4.15 -8.45 21.16
N ALA A 35 5.28 -9.06 21.54
CA ALA A 35 6.48 -8.32 21.92
C ALA A 35 7.09 -7.57 20.72
N GLU A 36 7.10 -8.18 19.54
CA GLU A 36 7.67 -7.59 18.33
C GLU A 36 6.77 -6.47 17.76
N ILE A 37 5.44 -6.65 17.82
CA ILE A 37 4.49 -5.59 17.47
C ILE A 37 4.69 -4.37 18.37
N ARG A 38 4.81 -4.58 19.69
CA ARG A 38 5.04 -3.49 20.65
C ARG A 38 6.36 -2.77 20.40
N LYS A 39 7.43 -3.53 20.10
CA LYS A 39 8.74 -2.97 19.78
C LYS A 39 8.68 -2.14 18.49
N THR A 40 8.03 -2.65 17.45
CA THR A 40 7.88 -1.98 16.16
C THR A 40 7.00 -0.74 16.27
N PHE A 41 5.91 -0.81 17.04
CA PHE A 41 5.05 0.33 17.37
C PHE A 41 5.82 1.45 18.05
N ASN A 42 6.56 1.13 19.13
CA ASN A 42 7.39 2.13 19.83
C ASN A 42 8.48 2.69 18.92
N ARG A 43 9.05 1.87 18.02
CA ARG A 43 10.02 2.31 17.02
C ARG A 43 9.41 3.32 16.06
N HIS A 44 8.20 3.09 15.53
CA HIS A 44 7.54 4.05 14.65
C HIS A 44 7.11 5.31 15.37
N LEU A 45 6.61 5.21 16.60
CA LEU A 45 6.29 6.37 17.42
C LEU A 45 7.53 7.27 17.62
N HIS A 46 8.67 6.65 17.92
CA HIS A 46 9.90 7.39 18.21
C HIS A 46 10.65 7.88 16.96
N PHE A 47 10.82 7.04 15.94
CA PHE A 47 11.67 7.37 14.77
C PHE A 47 10.88 7.85 13.55
N THR A 48 9.64 7.41 13.37
CA THR A 48 8.81 7.82 12.22
C THR A 48 8.02 9.07 12.55
N LEU A 49 7.39 9.11 13.73
CA LEU A 49 6.58 10.26 14.16
C LEU A 49 7.37 11.28 14.98
N VAL A 50 8.56 10.91 15.47
CA VAL A 50 9.41 11.80 16.28
C VAL A 50 8.67 12.27 17.54
N LYS A 51 8.04 11.32 18.23
CA LYS A 51 7.24 11.56 19.44
C LYS A 51 7.68 10.66 20.59
N ASP A 52 7.54 11.18 21.80
CA ASP A 52 7.52 10.37 23.01
C ASP A 52 6.06 10.08 23.43
N ARG A 53 5.87 9.23 24.44
CA ARG A 53 4.52 8.90 24.94
C ARG A 53 3.85 10.05 25.71
N ASN A 54 4.61 11.06 26.14
CA ASN A 54 4.07 12.17 26.93
C ASN A 54 3.36 13.19 26.03
N VAL A 55 3.82 13.38 24.80
CA VAL A 55 3.26 14.34 23.84
C VAL A 55 2.47 13.68 22.70
N ALA A 56 2.37 12.35 22.68
CA ALA A 56 1.67 11.63 21.63
C ALA A 56 0.14 11.74 21.77
N THR A 57 -0.50 12.11 20.67
CA THR A 57 -1.96 12.19 20.54
C THR A 57 -2.55 10.85 20.07
N PRO A 58 -3.87 10.63 20.19
CA PRO A 58 -4.53 9.46 19.60
C PRO A 58 -4.21 9.27 18.11
N ARG A 59 -4.11 10.37 17.34
CA ARG A 59 -3.74 10.32 15.92
C ARG A 59 -2.32 9.79 15.73
N ASP A 60 -1.36 10.22 16.54
CA ASP A 60 0.01 9.69 16.49
C ASP A 60 0.04 8.19 16.78
N TYR A 61 -0.76 7.72 17.74
CA TYR A 61 -0.89 6.29 18.01
C TYR A 61 -1.50 5.52 16.84
N TYR A 62 -2.50 6.07 16.15
CA TYR A 62 -3.03 5.48 14.91
C TYR A 62 -1.94 5.35 13.85
N PHE A 63 -1.21 6.43 13.53
CA PHE A 63 -0.17 6.39 12.50
C PHE A 63 0.96 5.40 12.83
N ALA A 64 1.39 5.34 14.10
CA ALA A 64 2.39 4.37 14.54
C ALA A 64 1.93 2.92 14.34
N LEU A 65 0.64 2.66 14.60
CA LEU A 65 0.03 1.36 14.41
C LEU A 65 -0.14 1.02 12.93
N ALA A 66 -0.59 1.97 12.11
CA ALA A 66 -0.72 1.81 10.66
C ALA A 66 0.64 1.50 10.01
N HIS A 67 1.70 2.21 10.38
CA HIS A 67 3.06 1.89 9.90
C HIS A 67 3.53 0.50 10.34
N THR A 68 3.23 0.10 11.57
CA THR A 68 3.55 -1.24 12.07
C THR A 68 2.86 -2.32 11.23
N VAL A 69 1.57 -2.17 10.95
CA VAL A 69 0.82 -3.10 10.09
C VAL A 69 1.36 -3.10 8.66
N ARG A 70 1.66 -1.92 8.12
CA ARG A 70 2.21 -1.76 6.77
C ARG A 70 3.54 -2.49 6.59
N ASP A 71 4.44 -2.45 7.57
CA ASP A 71 5.73 -3.16 7.49
C ASP A 71 5.51 -4.67 7.24
N HIS A 72 4.48 -5.27 7.85
CA HIS A 72 4.11 -6.67 7.59
C HIS A 72 3.55 -6.89 6.18
N LEU A 73 2.79 -5.93 5.64
CA LEU A 73 2.24 -6.00 4.28
C LEU A 73 3.34 -5.85 3.21
N VAL A 74 4.28 -4.93 3.40
CA VAL A 74 5.36 -4.65 2.45
C VAL A 74 6.23 -5.90 2.20
N GLY A 75 6.55 -6.65 3.26
CA GLY A 75 7.31 -7.89 3.13
C GLY A 75 6.62 -8.95 2.26
N ARG A 76 5.28 -9.08 2.37
CA ARG A 76 4.49 -9.97 1.51
C ARG A 76 4.38 -9.41 0.08
N TRP A 77 4.13 -8.12 -0.05
CA TRP A 77 3.96 -7.45 -1.34
C TRP A 77 5.19 -7.61 -2.24
N ILE A 78 6.40 -7.37 -1.72
CA ILE A 78 7.66 -7.52 -2.48
C ILE A 78 7.81 -8.96 -3.01
N ARG A 79 7.51 -9.97 -2.17
CA ARG A 79 7.63 -11.38 -2.56
C ARG A 79 6.62 -11.76 -3.63
N THR A 80 5.38 -11.29 -3.52
CA THR A 80 4.35 -11.50 -4.54
C THR A 80 4.78 -10.91 -5.88
N GLN A 81 5.30 -9.69 -5.89
CA GLN A 81 5.82 -9.04 -7.11
C GLN A 81 7.00 -9.79 -7.72
N GLN A 82 7.95 -10.24 -6.89
CA GLN A 82 9.07 -11.05 -7.36
C GLN A 82 8.60 -12.39 -7.95
N HIS A 83 7.64 -13.06 -7.30
CA HIS A 83 7.05 -14.30 -7.79
C HIS A 83 6.36 -14.12 -9.15
N TYR A 84 5.61 -13.02 -9.33
CA TYR A 84 4.99 -12.70 -10.62
C TYR A 84 6.02 -12.37 -11.71
N TYR A 85 7.17 -11.83 -11.35
CA TYR A 85 8.26 -11.61 -12.30
C TYR A 85 8.94 -12.92 -12.70
N GLU A 86 9.21 -13.82 -11.76
CA GLU A 86 9.88 -15.10 -12.02
C GLU A 86 9.02 -16.11 -12.78
N LYS A 87 7.71 -16.12 -12.54
CA LYS A 87 6.77 -17.07 -13.17
C LYS A 87 6.12 -16.55 -14.45
N ASP A 88 6.16 -15.24 -14.66
CA ASP A 88 5.51 -14.53 -15.77
C ASP A 88 4.09 -15.02 -16.11
N PRO A 89 3.16 -15.06 -15.14
CA PRO A 89 1.78 -15.46 -15.42
C PRO A 89 1.06 -14.36 -16.21
N LYS A 90 0.00 -14.72 -16.93
CA LYS A 90 -0.91 -13.74 -17.52
C LYS A 90 -1.46 -12.81 -16.44
N ARG A 91 -1.35 -11.51 -16.67
CA ARG A 91 -1.76 -10.45 -15.72
C ARG A 91 -3.13 -9.89 -16.10
N VAL A 92 -3.94 -9.62 -15.08
CA VAL A 92 -5.23 -8.94 -15.22
C VAL A 92 -5.06 -7.48 -14.82
N LEU A 93 -5.43 -6.56 -15.70
CA LEU A 93 -5.40 -5.12 -15.42
C LEU A 93 -6.84 -4.61 -15.31
N TYR A 94 -7.25 -4.26 -14.10
CA TYR A 94 -8.54 -3.63 -13.85
C TYR A 94 -8.34 -2.11 -13.88
N ILE A 95 -8.89 -1.46 -14.89
CA ILE A 95 -8.81 0.00 -15.04
C ILE A 95 -10.15 0.58 -14.60
N GLY A 96 -10.12 1.39 -13.54
CA GLY A 96 -11.29 2.03 -12.98
C GLY A 96 -11.02 3.50 -12.70
N ILE A 97 -12.03 4.35 -12.90
CA ILE A 97 -11.93 5.76 -12.51
C ILE A 97 -12.20 5.97 -11.02
N HIS A 98 -12.86 5.01 -10.35
CA HIS A 98 -13.28 5.11 -8.95
C HIS A 98 -12.99 3.80 -8.21
N PHE A 99 -12.44 3.91 -7.00
CA PHE A 99 -12.25 2.82 -6.06
C PHE A 99 -12.72 3.28 -4.67
N SER A 100 -13.86 2.79 -4.20
CA SER A 100 -14.37 3.09 -2.86
C SER A 100 -13.79 2.07 -1.88
N VAL A 101 -12.52 2.28 -1.57
CA VAL A 101 -11.77 1.46 -0.61
C VAL A 101 -12.25 1.85 0.79
N THR A 102 -12.72 0.88 1.57
CA THR A 102 -13.03 1.13 2.99
C THR A 102 -11.74 1.27 3.80
N ARG A 103 -11.83 1.92 4.97
CA ARG A 103 -10.80 1.93 6.03
C ARG A 103 -9.80 0.77 5.92
N ALA A 104 -8.59 1.11 5.47
CA ALA A 104 -7.58 0.12 5.07
C ALA A 104 -7.02 -0.62 6.29
N PHE A 105 -7.07 0.00 7.47
CA PHE A 105 -6.66 -0.61 8.73
C PHE A 105 -7.53 -1.80 9.10
N GLU A 106 -8.86 -1.61 9.14
CA GLU A 106 -9.82 -2.65 9.48
C GLU A 106 -9.74 -3.82 8.48
N ASN A 107 -9.71 -3.51 7.19
CA ASN A 107 -9.58 -4.52 6.13
C ASN A 107 -8.29 -5.35 6.28
N SER A 108 -7.17 -4.70 6.59
CA SER A 108 -5.87 -5.36 6.73
C SER A 108 -5.81 -6.27 7.96
N LEU A 109 -6.48 -5.90 9.05
CA LEU A 109 -6.57 -6.71 10.26
C LEU A 109 -7.51 -7.90 10.10
N VAL A 110 -8.68 -7.71 9.47
CA VAL A 110 -9.75 -8.72 9.39
C VAL A 110 -9.49 -9.78 8.33
N HIS A 111 -9.14 -9.39 7.09
CA HIS A 111 -9.18 -10.31 5.95
C HIS A 111 -7.89 -11.13 5.76
N LYS A 112 -6.72 -10.58 6.10
CA LYS A 112 -5.43 -11.21 5.75
C LYS A 112 -4.64 -11.78 6.93
N ASN A 113 -5.14 -11.60 8.17
CA ASN A 113 -4.31 -11.89 9.35
C ASN A 113 -5.05 -11.91 10.72
N LYS A 114 -6.04 -12.80 10.93
CA LYS A 114 -6.71 -12.97 12.26
C LYS A 114 -5.74 -13.10 13.44
N GLN A 115 -4.56 -13.68 13.21
CA GLN A 115 -3.50 -13.78 14.22
C GLN A 115 -2.87 -12.42 14.54
N LEU A 116 -2.69 -11.54 13.53
CA LEU A 116 -2.24 -10.17 13.73
C LEU A 116 -3.28 -9.34 14.46
N GLN A 117 -4.57 -9.46 14.12
CA GLN A 117 -5.64 -8.76 14.86
C GLN A 117 -5.60 -9.10 16.36
N ARG A 118 -5.52 -10.40 16.70
CA ARG A 118 -5.39 -10.85 18.09
C ARG A 118 -4.12 -10.32 18.76
N SER A 119 -3.02 -10.26 18.02
CA SER A 119 -1.72 -9.84 18.56
C SER A 119 -1.64 -8.32 18.73
N CYS A 120 -2.23 -7.54 17.81
CA CYS A 120 -2.42 -6.11 17.93
C CYS A 120 -3.31 -5.79 19.12
N LYS A 121 -4.46 -6.49 19.28
CA LYS A 121 -5.35 -6.30 20.43
C LYS A 121 -4.64 -6.56 21.76
N LYS A 122 -3.89 -7.66 21.88
CA LYS A 122 -3.09 -7.99 23.08
C LYS A 122 -1.93 -7.02 23.32
N ALA A 123 -1.21 -6.61 22.27
CA ALA A 123 -0.14 -5.62 22.39
C ALA A 123 -0.68 -4.29 22.91
N LYS A 124 -1.91 -3.97 22.53
CA LYS A 124 -2.57 -2.72 22.84
C LYS A 124 -3.14 -2.68 24.26
N GLU A 125 -3.75 -3.76 24.74
CA GLU A 125 -4.13 -3.90 26.15
C GLU A 125 -2.93 -3.66 27.07
N GLN A 126 -1.75 -4.14 26.68
CA GLN A 126 -0.50 -3.89 27.40
C GLN A 126 0.05 -2.45 27.26
N LEU A 127 -0.42 -1.70 26.26
CA LEU A 127 -0.04 -0.30 26.00
C LEU A 127 -1.07 0.70 26.55
N GLY A 128 -2.25 0.23 26.99
CA GLY A 128 -3.31 1.06 27.57
C GLY A 128 -4.06 1.91 26.55
N LEU A 129 -4.24 1.43 25.32
CA LEU A 129 -4.94 2.16 24.25
C LEU A 129 -6.22 1.41 23.84
N ASP A 130 -7.24 2.09 23.30
CA ASP A 130 -8.47 1.46 22.76
C ASP A 130 -8.49 1.38 21.22
N LEU A 131 -8.69 0.17 20.65
CA LEU A 131 -8.65 -0.12 19.20
C LEU A 131 -9.75 0.59 18.42
N GLU A 132 -10.95 0.58 18.97
CA GLU A 132 -12.12 1.18 18.33
C GLU A 132 -11.90 2.69 18.17
N GLU A 133 -11.37 3.36 19.21
CA GLU A 133 -11.02 4.79 19.12
C GLU A 133 -9.97 5.10 18.05
N LEU A 134 -8.98 4.20 17.82
CA LEU A 134 -7.97 4.44 16.78
C LEU A 134 -8.49 4.12 15.37
N GLU A 135 -9.41 3.17 15.25
CA GLU A 135 -10.07 2.82 13.99
C GLU A 135 -10.95 3.97 13.51
N GLU A 136 -11.62 4.68 14.43
CA GLU A 136 -12.42 5.86 14.10
C GLU A 136 -11.62 7.09 13.67
N ILE A 137 -10.30 7.12 13.94
CA ILE A 137 -9.42 8.21 13.48
C ILE A 137 -9.04 8.05 12.00
N GLU A 138 -9.17 6.84 11.44
CA GLU A 138 -8.87 6.61 10.03
C GLU A 138 -9.92 7.30 9.14
N GLU A 139 -9.44 8.25 8.34
CA GLU A 139 -10.23 8.87 7.28
C GLU A 139 -10.49 7.86 6.16
N ASP A 140 -11.69 7.88 5.57
CA ASP A 140 -11.99 7.07 4.40
C ASP A 140 -11.21 7.57 3.17
N ALA A 141 -10.76 6.65 2.33
CA ALA A 141 -10.06 7.03 1.11
C ALA A 141 -11.05 7.57 0.08
N GLY A 142 -10.99 8.88 -0.19
CA GLY A 142 -11.78 9.59 -1.21
C GLY A 142 -11.41 9.23 -2.64
N LEU A 143 -11.36 7.94 -2.99
CA LEU A 143 -10.92 7.45 -4.31
C LEU A 143 -12.06 7.01 -5.21
N GLY A 144 -13.31 7.09 -4.76
CA GLY A 144 -14.47 6.73 -5.57
C GLY A 144 -15.79 6.99 -4.88
N ASN A 145 -16.86 7.03 -5.68
CA ASN A 145 -18.22 7.23 -5.18
C ASN A 145 -19.13 6.02 -5.49
N GLY A 146 -20.06 5.74 -4.58
CA GLY A 146 -21.18 4.84 -4.77
C GLY A 146 -20.81 3.37 -5.02
N GLY A 147 -21.75 2.64 -5.63
CA GLY A 147 -21.66 1.19 -5.80
C GLY A 147 -20.59 0.74 -6.82
N LEU A 148 -20.31 1.54 -7.84
CA LEU A 148 -19.30 1.19 -8.85
C LEU A 148 -17.90 1.14 -8.24
N GLY A 149 -17.55 2.16 -7.45
CA GLY A 149 -16.28 2.19 -6.72
C GLY A 149 -16.17 1.04 -5.72
N ARG A 150 -17.27 0.67 -5.06
CA ARG A 150 -17.27 -0.45 -4.12
C ARG A 150 -17.13 -1.80 -4.81
N LEU A 151 -17.75 -1.99 -5.97
CA LEU A 151 -17.59 -3.19 -6.78
C LEU A 151 -16.12 -3.39 -7.19
N ALA A 152 -15.46 -2.32 -7.64
CA ALA A 152 -14.03 -2.33 -7.97
C ALA A 152 -13.17 -2.72 -6.76
N ALA A 153 -13.44 -2.15 -5.58
CA ALA A 153 -12.73 -2.50 -4.36
C ALA A 153 -12.92 -3.97 -3.96
N CYS A 154 -14.15 -4.49 -4.00
CA CYS A 154 -14.45 -5.90 -3.72
C CYS A 154 -13.81 -6.86 -4.73
N PHE A 155 -13.70 -6.47 -6.00
CA PHE A 155 -12.97 -7.24 -7.00
C PHE A 155 -11.48 -7.32 -6.67
N LEU A 156 -10.83 -6.23 -6.27
CA LEU A 156 -9.43 -6.26 -5.88
C LEU A 156 -9.17 -7.19 -4.68
N ASP A 157 -10.05 -7.18 -3.69
CA ASP A 157 -9.95 -8.09 -2.54
C ASP A 157 -10.13 -9.56 -2.96
N SER A 158 -11.12 -9.83 -3.82
CA SER A 158 -11.38 -11.18 -4.34
C SER A 158 -10.21 -11.71 -5.19
N LEU A 159 -9.65 -10.88 -6.07
CA LEU A 159 -8.48 -11.20 -6.88
C LEU A 159 -7.27 -11.52 -6.00
N ALA A 160 -7.03 -10.73 -4.95
CA ALA A 160 -5.95 -10.97 -4.00
C ALA A 160 -6.16 -12.27 -3.19
N SER A 161 -7.39 -12.56 -2.77
CA SER A 161 -7.75 -13.76 -2.01
C SER A 161 -7.64 -15.04 -2.85
N LEU A 162 -7.96 -14.96 -4.15
CA LEU A 162 -7.78 -16.06 -5.11
C LEU A 162 -6.32 -16.23 -5.58
N GLY A 163 -5.42 -15.34 -5.16
CA GLY A 163 -4.00 -15.38 -5.56
C GLY A 163 -3.76 -15.04 -7.03
N LEU A 164 -4.73 -14.39 -7.70
CA LEU A 164 -4.62 -14.04 -9.12
C LEU A 164 -3.65 -12.87 -9.31
N ALA A 165 -2.84 -12.94 -10.35
CA ALA A 165 -1.91 -11.87 -10.73
C ALA A 165 -2.68 -10.70 -11.35
N ALA A 166 -3.23 -9.84 -10.50
CA ALA A 166 -4.07 -8.72 -10.92
C ALA A 166 -3.63 -7.38 -10.32
N TYR A 167 -3.89 -6.30 -11.05
CA TYR A 167 -3.58 -4.92 -10.67
C TYR A 167 -4.81 -4.03 -10.88
N GLY A 168 -5.07 -3.13 -9.94
CA GLY A 168 -6.03 -2.04 -10.10
C GLY A 168 -5.29 -0.76 -10.49
N TYR A 169 -5.73 -0.11 -11.56
CA TYR A 169 -5.26 1.21 -11.98
C TYR A 169 -6.40 2.22 -11.85
N GLY A 170 -6.09 3.36 -11.23
CA GLY A 170 -7.02 4.48 -11.06
C GLY A 170 -6.30 5.81 -10.87
N ILE A 171 -7.08 6.83 -10.52
CA ILE A 171 -6.58 8.18 -10.28
C ILE A 171 -6.57 8.43 -8.77
N ARG A 172 -5.49 9.03 -8.26
CA ARG A 172 -5.38 9.48 -6.87
C ARG A 172 -5.99 10.86 -6.73
N TYR A 173 -7.27 10.93 -6.38
CA TYR A 173 -7.98 12.19 -6.17
C TYR A 173 -7.53 12.84 -4.86
N GLU A 174 -7.23 14.15 -4.93
CA GLU A 174 -6.81 14.90 -3.75
C GLU A 174 -7.98 15.21 -2.82
N PHE A 175 -9.15 15.54 -3.38
CA PHE A 175 -10.31 16.07 -2.64
C PHE A 175 -11.57 15.20 -2.72
N GLY A 176 -11.42 13.90 -2.98
CA GLY A 176 -12.55 12.98 -3.04
C GLY A 176 -13.70 13.45 -3.92
N ILE A 177 -14.93 13.29 -3.42
CA ILE A 177 -16.12 13.87 -4.03
C ILE A 177 -16.54 15.16 -3.31
N PHE A 178 -16.95 15.05 -2.04
CA PHE A 178 -17.19 16.14 -1.08
C PHE A 178 -17.57 15.52 0.28
N ASN A 179 -17.34 16.27 1.36
CA ASN A 179 -17.90 16.01 2.67
C ASN A 179 -19.29 16.66 2.78
N GLN A 180 -20.31 15.85 3.06
CA GLN A 180 -21.68 16.32 3.17
C GLN A 180 -21.97 16.83 4.58
N LYS A 181 -22.38 18.10 4.70
CA LYS A 181 -22.96 18.65 5.93
C LYS A 181 -24.42 19.05 5.70
N ILE A 182 -25.24 18.88 6.73
CA ILE A 182 -26.63 19.35 6.73
C ILE A 182 -26.72 20.57 7.63
N ILE A 183 -26.93 21.75 7.04
CA ILE A 183 -27.04 23.03 7.75
C ILE A 183 -28.43 23.61 7.46
N ASN A 184 -29.22 23.82 8.51
CA ASN A 184 -30.60 24.34 8.40
C ASN A 184 -31.49 23.53 7.43
N GLY A 185 -31.30 22.22 7.37
CA GLY A 185 -32.07 21.32 6.49
C GLY A 185 -31.59 21.25 5.04
N TRP A 186 -30.50 21.95 4.68
CA TRP A 186 -29.92 21.94 3.34
C TRP A 186 -28.56 21.25 3.32
N GLN A 187 -28.27 20.62 2.19
CA GLN A 187 -26.93 20.09 1.90
C GLN A 187 -25.95 21.23 1.67
N VAL A 188 -24.79 21.12 2.29
CA VAL A 188 -23.63 21.98 2.07
C VAL A 188 -22.41 21.08 1.82
N GLU A 189 -21.75 21.30 0.70
CA GLU A 189 -20.56 20.56 0.29
C GLU A 189 -19.27 21.23 0.78
N GLU A 190 -18.40 20.44 1.40
CA GLU A 190 -17.02 20.84 1.72
C GLU A 190 -16.02 19.92 1.02
N ALA A 191 -14.80 20.40 0.79
CA ALA A 191 -13.74 19.56 0.22
C ALA A 191 -13.41 18.38 1.14
N ASP A 192 -13.17 17.21 0.55
CA ASP A 192 -12.76 16.03 1.30
C ASP A 192 -11.23 15.98 1.45
N ASP A 193 -10.74 16.51 2.57
CA ASP A 193 -9.31 16.64 2.89
C ASP A 193 -8.70 15.35 3.49
N TRP A 194 -9.06 14.17 2.98
CA TRP A 194 -8.59 12.87 3.50
C TRP A 194 -7.05 12.71 3.51
N LEU A 195 -6.34 13.46 2.65
CA LEU A 195 -4.87 13.47 2.57
C LEU A 195 -4.18 14.49 3.48
N ARG A 196 -4.92 15.28 4.26
CA ARG A 196 -4.39 16.40 5.06
C ARG A 196 -3.25 16.00 6.00
N TYR A 197 -3.33 14.81 6.58
CA TYR A 197 -2.33 14.27 7.50
C TYR A 197 -1.40 13.24 6.84
N GLY A 198 -1.46 13.13 5.51
CA GLY A 198 -0.83 12.07 4.74
C GLY A 198 -1.60 10.75 4.82
N ASN A 199 -1.23 9.82 3.94
CA ASN A 199 -1.79 8.48 3.91
C ASN A 199 -0.70 7.45 4.28
N PRO A 200 -0.81 6.74 5.42
CA PRO A 200 0.22 5.80 5.84
C PRO A 200 0.31 4.57 4.93
N TRP A 201 -0.70 4.28 4.12
CA TRP A 201 -0.81 3.06 3.30
C TRP A 201 -0.14 3.16 1.93
N GLU A 202 -0.03 4.37 1.37
CA GLU A 202 0.47 4.56 0.02
C GLU A 202 2.01 4.51 -0.07
N LYS A 203 2.54 4.38 -1.29
CA LYS A 203 3.98 4.47 -1.51
C LYS A 203 4.30 5.11 -2.85
N ALA A 204 4.58 6.42 -2.81
CA ALA A 204 5.10 7.15 -3.96
C ALA A 204 6.28 6.44 -4.64
N ARG A 205 6.18 6.34 -5.97
CA ARG A 205 7.14 5.77 -6.92
C ARG A 205 7.47 6.78 -8.03
N PRO A 206 8.17 7.89 -7.69
CA PRO A 206 8.56 8.89 -8.69
C PRO A 206 9.43 8.31 -9.81
N GLU A 207 10.11 7.18 -9.57
CA GLU A 207 10.90 6.47 -10.57
C GLU A 207 10.09 5.93 -11.77
N TYR A 208 8.76 5.79 -11.64
CA TYR A 208 7.89 5.30 -12.71
C TYR A 208 7.02 6.39 -13.34
N MET A 209 7.46 7.64 -13.28
CA MET A 209 6.74 8.77 -13.85
C MET A 209 6.60 8.62 -15.38
N LEU A 210 5.36 8.74 -15.89
CA LEU A 210 5.07 8.58 -17.31
C LEU A 210 4.60 9.91 -17.93
N PRO A 211 5.08 10.24 -19.15
CA PRO A 211 4.58 11.39 -19.89
C PRO A 211 3.23 11.04 -20.54
N ILE A 212 2.20 11.83 -20.23
CA ILE A 212 0.90 11.79 -20.89
C ILE A 212 0.77 13.02 -21.77
N HIS A 213 0.33 12.81 -23.01
CA HIS A 213 0.21 13.84 -24.02
C HIS A 213 -1.26 14.28 -24.13
N PHE A 214 -1.50 15.58 -24.31
CA PHE A 214 -2.82 16.15 -24.55
C PHE A 214 -2.77 17.15 -25.72
N TYR A 215 -3.94 17.47 -26.29
CA TYR A 215 -4.09 18.39 -27.43
C TYR A 215 -3.29 17.95 -28.67
N GLY A 216 -2.65 18.88 -29.38
CA GLY A 216 -1.88 18.60 -30.58
C GLY A 216 -2.74 18.29 -31.80
N GLN A 217 -2.09 17.70 -32.80
CA GLN A 217 -2.69 17.41 -34.11
C GLN A 217 -2.10 16.14 -34.73
N VAL A 218 -2.85 15.52 -35.63
CA VAL A 218 -2.43 14.32 -36.35
C VAL A 218 -1.86 14.71 -37.71
N GLU A 219 -0.63 14.30 -37.98
CA GLU A 219 -0.01 14.39 -39.30
C GLU A 219 0.03 13.01 -39.96
N HIS A 220 -0.44 12.92 -41.20
CA HIS A 220 -0.36 11.70 -42.00
C HIS A 220 0.91 11.70 -42.85
N THR A 221 1.85 10.82 -42.50
CA THR A 221 3.11 10.62 -43.22
C THR A 221 3.06 9.36 -44.08
N GLN A 222 4.05 9.15 -44.95
CA GLN A 222 4.18 7.90 -45.72
C GLN A 222 4.35 6.66 -44.83
N GLU A 223 4.80 6.84 -43.58
CA GLU A 223 5.02 5.77 -42.57
C GLU A 223 3.80 5.54 -41.67
N GLY A 224 2.74 6.37 -41.79
CA GLY A 224 1.54 6.32 -40.97
C GLY A 224 1.23 7.64 -40.26
N ALA A 225 0.23 7.59 -39.36
CA ALA A 225 -0.20 8.74 -38.58
C ALA A 225 0.74 9.00 -37.39
N LYS A 226 1.15 10.26 -37.20
CA LYS A 226 1.96 10.72 -36.06
C LYS A 226 1.19 11.80 -35.30
N TRP A 227 1.25 11.75 -33.97
CA TRP A 227 0.63 12.76 -33.10
C TRP A 227 1.67 13.79 -32.67
N LEU A 228 1.49 15.04 -33.12
CA LEU A 228 2.45 16.14 -32.96
C LEU A 228 1.85 17.30 -32.17
N ASP A 229 2.70 18.24 -31.76
CA ASP A 229 2.35 19.49 -31.05
C ASP A 229 1.54 19.28 -29.75
N THR A 230 1.86 18.20 -29.05
CA THR A 230 1.19 17.81 -27.82
C THR A 230 1.74 18.52 -26.59
N GLN A 231 0.86 18.83 -25.65
CA GLN A 231 1.24 19.26 -24.31
C GLN A 231 1.55 18.02 -23.46
N LYS A 232 2.74 17.99 -22.87
CA LYS A 232 3.22 16.86 -22.03
C LYS A 232 2.98 17.16 -20.56
N ILE A 233 2.25 16.28 -19.89
CA ILE A 233 2.03 16.31 -18.44
C ILE A 233 2.63 15.04 -17.85
N PHE A 234 3.40 15.19 -16.78
CA PHE A 234 3.98 14.07 -16.06
C PHE A 234 3.10 13.69 -14.87
N PHE A 235 2.70 12.43 -14.82
CA PHE A 235 1.90 11.91 -13.71
C PHE A 235 2.77 11.08 -12.78
N PRO A 236 2.92 11.47 -11.49
CA PRO A 236 3.62 10.65 -10.53
C PRO A 236 2.81 9.38 -10.22
N VAL A 237 3.51 8.25 -10.11
CA VAL A 237 2.91 6.98 -9.70
C VAL A 237 3.01 6.87 -8.17
N VAL A 238 1.91 6.46 -7.54
CA VAL A 238 1.76 6.30 -6.08
C VAL A 238 1.24 4.92 -5.74
#